data_AF-A0A2D5BPH4-F1
#
_entry.id   AF-A0A2D5BPH4-F1
#
_cell.length_a   1.000
_cell.length_b   1.000
_cell.length_c   1.000
_cell.angle_alpha   90.00
_cell.angle_beta   90.00
_cell.angle_gamma   90.00
#
_symmetry.space_group_name_H-M   'P 1'
#
loop_
_entity.id
_entity.type
_entity.pdbx_description
1 polymer ?
#
loop_
_entity_poly.entity_id
_entity_poly.type
_entity_poly.pdbx_seq_one_letter_code
_entity_poly.pdbx_strand_id
1 'polypeptide(L)'
;MIPYLNVTARFDGAPDQDLLKAKGGRGFPYCTIMNAKGDVVWEVRPSAQAAFAKGVKGATALAKFQAELEKDKENKALQANVAILDFMGRNQREKTSTVAELEELAKAEGVDAEILKEFSTIKKSEQIMGALRSQRRDGGKALLALAKKGVAPDDDDDMATQYWVMVTQAAIGAKDTALATKAVDKFVASAKGKPFEKRAEEFGADLKKQIAEISAGGDKKDGGDKKDGGK
;
A
#
# COMPACT_ATOMS: atom_id res chain seq x y z
N MET A 1 2.96 -33.00 -6.75
CA MET A 1 3.89 -31.87 -6.63
C MET A 1 4.68 -32.08 -5.35
N ILE A 2 6.01 -32.09 -5.40
CA ILE A 2 6.86 -32.20 -4.21
C ILE A 2 7.31 -30.78 -3.86
N PRO A 3 6.98 -30.25 -2.68
CA PRO A 3 7.44 -28.92 -2.27
C PRO A 3 8.95 -28.96 -2.01
N TYR A 4 9.69 -28.08 -2.66
CA TYR A 4 11.11 -27.85 -2.39
C TYR A 4 11.24 -26.62 -1.49
N LEU A 5 11.88 -26.77 -0.34
CA LEU A 5 12.16 -25.70 0.62
C LEU A 5 13.67 -25.44 0.66
N ASN A 6 14.09 -24.31 0.11
CA ASN A 6 15.46 -23.83 0.31
C ASN A 6 15.51 -22.98 1.59
N VAL A 7 16.34 -23.40 2.56
CA VAL A 7 16.65 -22.62 3.74
C VAL A 7 17.97 -21.89 3.48
N THR A 8 17.93 -20.58 3.24
CA THR A 8 19.13 -19.75 2.98
C THR A 8 19.96 -19.46 4.24
N ALA A 9 19.96 -20.37 5.20
CA ALA A 9 20.93 -20.33 6.28
C ALA A 9 22.29 -20.57 5.60
N ARG A 10 23.15 -19.53 5.61
CA ARG A 10 24.44 -19.50 4.91
C ARG A 10 25.37 -20.59 5.44
N PHE A 11 25.20 -21.80 4.94
CA PHE A 11 26.04 -22.95 5.27
C PHE A 11 27.08 -23.11 4.18
N ASP A 12 28.36 -23.05 4.55
CA ASP A 12 29.45 -23.25 3.61
C ASP A 12 29.35 -24.64 2.98
N GLY A 13 29.41 -24.70 1.64
CA GLY A 13 29.38 -25.95 0.88
C GLY A 13 28.01 -26.63 0.75
N ALA A 14 26.93 -26.07 1.31
CA ALA A 14 25.59 -26.59 1.06
C ALA A 14 25.15 -26.26 -0.38
N PRO A 15 24.44 -27.17 -1.08
CA PRO A 15 23.89 -26.88 -2.39
C PRO A 15 22.85 -25.75 -2.30
N ASP A 16 22.66 -25.03 -3.43
CA ASP A 16 21.57 -24.07 -3.64
C ASP A 16 21.52 -22.86 -2.69
N GLN A 17 22.60 -22.55 -1.96
CA GLN A 17 22.68 -21.40 -1.05
C GLN A 17 22.40 -20.06 -1.73
N ASP A 18 22.79 -19.92 -3.00
CA ASP A 18 22.55 -18.73 -3.82
C ASP A 18 21.24 -18.78 -4.63
N LEU A 19 20.50 -19.90 -4.58
CA LEU A 19 19.33 -20.09 -5.44
C LEU A 19 18.25 -19.04 -5.19
N LEU A 20 17.99 -18.68 -3.93
CA LEU A 20 16.99 -17.65 -3.62
C LEU A 20 17.38 -16.29 -4.20
N LYS A 21 18.66 -15.92 -4.11
CA LYS A 21 19.22 -14.70 -4.71
C LYS A 21 19.16 -14.75 -6.23
N ALA A 22 19.50 -15.88 -6.84
CA ALA A 22 19.38 -16.11 -8.28
C ALA A 22 17.92 -16.01 -8.76
N LYS A 23 16.96 -16.39 -7.90
CA LYS A 23 15.52 -16.23 -8.14
C LYS A 23 14.97 -14.87 -7.68
N GLY A 24 15.83 -13.89 -7.40
CA GLY A 24 15.45 -12.49 -7.14
C GLY A 24 15.12 -12.17 -5.68
N GLY A 25 15.23 -13.15 -4.77
CA GLY A 25 14.96 -12.94 -3.36
C GLY A 25 15.99 -12.05 -2.67
N ARG A 26 15.49 -11.15 -1.82
CA ARG A 26 16.30 -10.18 -1.07
C ARG A 26 15.92 -10.16 0.40
N GLY A 27 16.87 -10.46 1.29
CA GLY A 27 16.66 -10.42 2.74
C GLY A 27 15.79 -11.56 3.28
N PHE A 28 15.69 -11.64 4.60
CA PHE A 28 14.98 -12.68 5.34
C PHE A 28 13.89 -12.06 6.23
N PRO A 29 12.70 -12.68 6.38
CA PRO A 29 12.23 -13.90 5.71
C PRO A 29 11.74 -13.63 4.28
N TYR A 30 12.02 -14.55 3.36
CA TYR A 30 11.57 -14.50 1.97
C TYR A 30 11.35 -15.92 1.43
N CYS A 31 10.23 -16.12 0.74
CA CYS A 31 9.87 -17.38 0.12
C CYS A 31 9.42 -17.15 -1.32
N THR A 32 9.77 -18.08 -2.20
CA THR A 32 9.28 -18.12 -3.58
C THR A 32 8.57 -19.44 -3.82
N ILE A 33 7.36 -19.39 -4.37
CA ILE A 33 6.63 -20.55 -4.84
C ILE A 33 6.93 -20.69 -6.33
N MET A 34 7.38 -21.87 -6.74
CA MET A 34 7.79 -22.14 -8.13
C MET A 34 6.90 -23.21 -8.77
N ASN A 35 6.75 -23.14 -10.09
CA ASN A 35 6.14 -24.21 -10.88
C ASN A 35 7.14 -25.38 -11.08
N ALA A 36 6.69 -26.45 -11.73
CA ALA A 36 7.53 -27.62 -12.04
C ALA A 36 8.72 -27.32 -12.98
N LYS A 37 8.70 -26.19 -13.71
CA LYS A 37 9.79 -25.73 -14.57
C LYS A 37 10.82 -24.90 -13.81
N GLY A 38 10.57 -24.60 -12.53
CA GLY A 38 11.42 -23.76 -11.71
C GLY A 38 11.21 -22.25 -11.93
N ASP A 39 10.11 -21.85 -12.58
CA ASP A 39 9.72 -20.44 -12.70
C ASP A 39 9.02 -20.00 -11.42
N VAL A 40 9.31 -18.78 -10.97
CA VAL A 40 8.64 -18.18 -9.80
C VAL A 40 7.22 -17.78 -10.19
N VAL A 41 6.25 -18.35 -9.48
CA VAL A 41 4.81 -18.08 -9.63
C VAL A 41 4.32 -17.10 -8.57
N TRP A 42 4.93 -17.13 -7.38
CA TRP A 42 4.51 -16.26 -6.28
C TRP A 42 5.67 -15.95 -5.33
N GLU A 43 5.72 -14.71 -4.84
CA GLU A 43 6.72 -14.22 -3.89
C GLU A 43 6.04 -13.84 -2.57
N VAL A 44 6.55 -14.37 -1.47
CA VAL A 44 6.00 -14.15 -0.13
C VAL A 44 7.10 -13.65 0.80
N ARG A 45 6.79 -12.63 1.62
CA ARG A 45 7.59 -12.26 2.80
C ARG A 45 6.81 -12.65 4.05
N PRO A 46 6.90 -13.92 4.48
CA PRO A 46 6.06 -14.37 5.58
C PRO A 46 6.59 -13.79 6.89
N SER A 47 5.87 -12.83 7.45
CA SER A 47 6.06 -12.38 8.84
C SER A 47 5.43 -13.37 9.84
N ALA A 48 4.50 -14.21 9.38
CA ALA A 48 3.82 -15.25 10.16
C ALA A 48 3.33 -16.39 9.25
N GLN A 49 2.91 -17.51 9.86
CA GLN A 49 2.36 -18.68 9.14
C GLN A 49 1.15 -18.30 8.26
N ALA A 50 0.28 -17.41 8.73
CA ALA A 50 -0.88 -16.94 7.98
C ALA A 50 -0.49 -16.26 6.65
N ALA A 51 0.60 -15.48 6.64
CA ALA A 51 1.11 -14.83 5.44
C ALA A 51 1.64 -15.84 4.42
N PHE A 52 2.32 -16.91 4.88
CA PHE A 52 2.74 -18.00 4.02
C PHE A 52 1.54 -18.75 3.42
N ALA A 53 0.55 -19.12 4.25
CA ALA A 53 -0.66 -19.79 3.81
C ALA A 53 -1.44 -18.96 2.77
N LYS A 54 -1.52 -17.64 2.96
CA LYS A 54 -2.12 -16.72 1.98
C LYS A 54 -1.38 -16.78 0.63
N GLY A 55 -0.05 -16.77 0.64
CA GLY A 55 0.75 -16.90 -0.57
C GLY A 55 0.52 -18.22 -1.31
N VAL A 56 0.41 -19.33 -0.58
CA VAL A 56 0.08 -20.65 -1.16
C VAL A 56 -1.33 -20.67 -1.76
N LYS A 57 -2.33 -20.09 -1.08
CA LYS A 57 -3.70 -19.95 -1.62
C LYS A 57 -3.66 -19.17 -2.96
N GLY A 58 -2.96 -18.04 -2.99
CA GLY A 58 -2.80 -17.21 -4.19
C GLY A 58 -2.14 -17.95 -5.35
N ALA A 59 -1.00 -18.61 -5.10
CA ALA A 59 -0.30 -19.40 -6.11
C ALA A 59 -1.16 -20.56 -6.66
N THR A 60 -1.94 -21.21 -5.78
CA THR A 60 -2.85 -22.30 -6.17
C THR A 60 -4.01 -21.78 -7.03
N ALA A 61 -4.59 -20.65 -6.66
CA ALA A 61 -5.64 -20.00 -7.44
C ALA A 61 -5.12 -19.58 -8.83
N LEU A 62 -3.92 -18.99 -8.89
CA LEU A 62 -3.29 -18.61 -10.16
C LEU A 62 -3.09 -19.83 -11.08
N ALA A 63 -2.54 -20.92 -10.55
CA ALA A 63 -2.35 -22.16 -11.31
C ALA A 63 -3.69 -22.74 -11.82
N LYS A 64 -4.74 -22.68 -11.00
CA LYS A 64 -6.09 -23.12 -11.39
C LYS A 64 -6.64 -22.27 -12.54
N PHE A 65 -6.64 -20.94 -12.40
CA PHE A 65 -7.17 -20.05 -13.45
C PHE A 65 -6.36 -20.11 -14.74
N GLN A 66 -5.04 -20.30 -14.66
CA GLN A 66 -4.22 -20.55 -15.86
C GLN A 66 -4.62 -21.85 -16.57
N ALA A 67 -4.87 -22.92 -15.83
CA ALA A 67 -5.31 -24.19 -16.41
C ALA A 67 -6.72 -24.12 -17.02
N GLU A 68 -7.60 -23.29 -16.47
CA GLU A 68 -8.93 -23.01 -17.03
C GLU A 68 -8.83 -22.12 -18.29
N LEU A 69 -7.99 -21.08 -18.26
CA LEU A 69 -7.76 -20.18 -19.38
C LEU A 69 -7.13 -20.89 -20.58
N GLU A 70 -6.30 -21.91 -20.38
CA GLU A 70 -5.79 -22.74 -21.49
C GLU A 70 -6.89 -23.49 -22.24
N LYS A 71 -8.01 -23.80 -21.57
CA LYS A 71 -9.17 -24.47 -22.17
C LYS A 71 -10.11 -23.47 -22.86
N ASP A 72 -10.17 -22.24 -22.36
CA ASP A 72 -11.04 -21.17 -22.86
C ASP A 72 -10.28 -19.85 -22.92
N LYS A 73 -9.46 -19.69 -23.98
CA LYS A 73 -8.50 -18.59 -24.12
C LYS A 73 -9.16 -17.22 -24.31
N GLU A 74 -10.42 -17.18 -24.73
CA GLU A 74 -11.14 -15.93 -24.99
C GLU A 74 -11.93 -15.42 -23.78
N ASN A 75 -11.91 -16.18 -22.67
CA ASN A 75 -12.61 -15.82 -21.46
C ASN A 75 -11.97 -14.62 -20.74
N LYS A 76 -12.57 -13.44 -20.93
CA LYS A 76 -12.07 -12.18 -20.34
C LYS A 76 -12.00 -12.20 -18.81
N ALA A 77 -12.92 -12.90 -18.14
CA ALA A 77 -12.90 -13.00 -16.68
C ALA A 77 -11.70 -13.82 -16.19
N LEU A 78 -11.41 -14.95 -16.85
CA LEU A 78 -10.23 -15.76 -16.56
C LEU A 78 -8.94 -15.00 -16.85
N GLN A 79 -8.88 -14.28 -17.98
CA GLN A 79 -7.73 -13.42 -18.31
C GLN A 79 -7.48 -12.37 -17.22
N ALA A 80 -8.54 -11.70 -16.76
CA ALA A 80 -8.45 -10.70 -15.70
C ALA A 80 -8.00 -11.33 -14.36
N ASN A 81 -8.61 -12.44 -13.93
CA ASN A 81 -8.21 -13.15 -12.70
C ASN A 81 -6.74 -13.56 -12.74
N VAL A 82 -6.25 -14.10 -13.87
CA VAL A 82 -4.85 -14.49 -14.05
C VAL A 82 -3.92 -13.27 -13.99
N ALA A 83 -4.24 -12.20 -14.72
CA ALA A 83 -3.40 -11.01 -14.77
C ALA A 83 -3.30 -10.32 -13.40
N ILE A 84 -4.42 -10.21 -12.68
CA ILE A 84 -4.45 -9.62 -11.34
C ILE A 84 -3.62 -10.48 -10.37
N LEU A 85 -3.82 -11.80 -10.33
CA LEU A 85 -3.07 -12.68 -9.44
C LEU A 85 -1.57 -12.72 -9.78
N ASP A 86 -1.19 -12.70 -11.06
CA ASP A 86 0.23 -12.63 -11.47
C ASP A 86 0.88 -11.32 -10.98
N PHE A 87 0.17 -10.20 -11.07
CA PHE A 87 0.63 -8.92 -10.53
C PHE A 87 0.80 -8.95 -9.01
N MET A 88 -0.13 -9.58 -8.30
CA MET A 88 -0.09 -9.71 -6.84
C MET A 88 1.04 -10.65 -6.38
N GLY A 89 1.31 -11.69 -7.15
CA GLY A 89 2.36 -12.67 -6.86
C GLY A 89 3.78 -12.16 -7.11
N ARG A 90 3.96 -11.11 -7.93
CA ARG A 90 5.27 -10.56 -8.32
C ARG A 90 5.60 -9.27 -7.57
N ASN A 91 5.96 -9.40 -6.29
CA ASN A 91 6.24 -8.26 -5.42
C ASN A 91 7.58 -7.56 -5.71
N GLN A 92 8.60 -8.28 -6.18
CA GLN A 92 9.96 -7.76 -6.41
C GLN A 92 10.45 -7.94 -7.85
N ARG A 93 9.72 -8.73 -8.65
CA ARG A 93 10.00 -8.90 -10.08
C ARG A 93 9.32 -7.82 -10.91
N GLU A 94 9.79 -7.70 -12.15
CA GLU A 94 9.12 -6.88 -13.14
C GLU A 94 7.67 -7.38 -13.31
N LYS A 95 6.76 -6.45 -13.07
CA LYS A 95 5.32 -6.67 -13.23
C LYS A 95 5.02 -6.58 -14.71
N THR A 96 4.33 -7.60 -15.22
CA THR A 96 3.93 -7.72 -16.63
C THR A 96 2.78 -6.79 -16.99
N SER A 97 2.11 -6.23 -15.98
CA SER A 97 0.98 -5.32 -16.13
C SER A 97 1.09 -4.14 -15.17
N THR A 98 0.57 -3.00 -15.59
CA THR A 98 0.40 -1.80 -14.78
C THR A 98 -0.93 -1.85 -14.04
N VAL A 99 -1.05 -1.07 -12.97
CA VAL A 99 -2.32 -0.93 -12.23
C VAL A 99 -3.45 -0.47 -13.16
N ALA A 100 -3.18 0.44 -14.10
CA ALA A 100 -4.17 0.95 -15.04
C ALA A 100 -4.69 -0.14 -16.00
N GLU A 101 -3.81 -0.98 -16.53
CA GLU A 101 -4.22 -2.11 -17.39
C GLU A 101 -5.09 -3.11 -16.61
N LEU A 102 -4.71 -3.40 -15.37
CA LEU A 102 -5.49 -4.31 -14.51
C LEU A 102 -6.84 -3.73 -14.11
N GLU A 103 -6.94 -2.41 -13.95
CA GLU A 103 -8.23 -1.74 -13.71
C GLU A 103 -9.20 -1.89 -14.88
N GLU A 104 -8.70 -1.86 -16.12
CA GLU A 104 -9.55 -2.12 -17.29
C GLU A 104 -9.98 -3.59 -17.36
N LEU A 105 -9.06 -4.53 -17.09
CA LEU A 105 -9.38 -5.96 -17.04
C LEU A 105 -10.37 -6.30 -15.91
N ALA A 106 -10.25 -5.63 -14.76
CA ALA A 106 -11.11 -5.82 -13.61
C ALA A 106 -12.59 -5.44 -13.87
N LYS A 107 -12.90 -4.74 -14.97
CA LYS A 107 -14.29 -4.41 -15.36
C LYS A 107 -15.01 -5.56 -16.05
N ALA A 108 -14.32 -6.65 -16.40
CA ALA A 108 -14.95 -7.80 -17.02
C ALA A 108 -16.01 -8.42 -16.08
N GLU A 109 -17.14 -8.85 -16.64
CA GLU A 109 -18.17 -9.57 -15.89
C GLU A 109 -17.67 -10.97 -15.50
N GLY A 110 -17.90 -11.39 -14.25
CA GLY A 110 -17.50 -12.71 -13.76
C GLY A 110 -16.09 -12.80 -13.17
N VAL A 111 -15.37 -11.67 -13.02
CA VAL A 111 -14.11 -11.63 -12.26
C VAL A 111 -14.38 -11.95 -10.79
N ASP A 112 -13.49 -12.72 -10.17
CA ASP A 112 -13.68 -13.19 -8.80
C ASP A 112 -13.70 -12.01 -7.80
N ALA A 113 -14.73 -11.95 -6.96
CA ALA A 113 -14.95 -10.84 -6.04
C ALA A 113 -13.88 -10.76 -4.93
N GLU A 114 -13.33 -11.88 -4.46
CA GLU A 114 -12.22 -11.87 -3.51
C GLU A 114 -10.97 -11.29 -4.17
N ILE A 115 -10.68 -11.68 -5.41
CA ILE A 115 -9.54 -11.16 -6.19
C ILE A 115 -9.68 -9.65 -6.40
N LEU A 116 -10.86 -9.16 -6.79
CA LEU A 116 -11.11 -7.73 -6.95
C LEU A 116 -10.92 -6.95 -5.65
N LYS A 117 -11.37 -7.51 -4.52
CA LYS A 117 -11.19 -6.89 -3.21
C LYS A 117 -9.71 -6.78 -2.86
N GLU A 118 -8.92 -7.84 -3.04
CA GLU A 118 -7.49 -7.82 -2.76
C GLU A 118 -6.73 -6.89 -3.71
N PHE A 119 -7.09 -6.88 -5.00
CA PHE A 119 -6.54 -5.96 -5.97
C PHE A 119 -6.80 -4.49 -5.61
N SER A 120 -7.99 -4.16 -5.11
CA SER A 120 -8.32 -2.82 -4.64
C SER A 120 -7.39 -2.36 -3.50
N THR A 121 -7.14 -3.22 -2.51
CA THR A 121 -6.19 -2.93 -1.42
C THR A 121 -4.76 -2.71 -1.95
N ILE A 122 -4.29 -3.57 -2.86
CA ILE A 122 -2.95 -3.44 -3.45
C ILE A 122 -2.83 -2.19 -4.33
N LYS A 123 -3.86 -1.86 -5.10
CA LYS A 123 -3.94 -0.63 -5.89
C LYS A 123 -3.77 0.60 -5.00
N LYS A 124 -4.49 0.69 -3.88
CA LYS A 124 -4.33 1.81 -2.92
C LYS A 124 -2.88 1.87 -2.40
N SER A 125 -2.32 0.73 -2.01
CA SER A 125 -0.94 0.64 -1.53
C SER A 125 0.08 1.12 -2.57
N GLU A 126 -0.03 0.70 -3.83
CA GLU A 126 0.84 1.15 -4.92
C GLU A 126 0.68 2.64 -5.23
N GLN A 127 -0.54 3.19 -5.17
CA GLN A 127 -0.78 4.63 -5.33
C GLN A 127 -0.09 5.44 -4.22
N ILE A 128 -0.22 4.99 -2.97
CA ILE A 128 0.41 5.63 -1.81
C ILE A 128 1.93 5.53 -1.90
N MET A 129 2.47 4.34 -2.17
CA MET A 129 3.90 4.13 -2.31
C MET A 129 4.48 4.87 -3.52
N GLY A 130 3.75 4.96 -4.62
CA GLY A 130 4.10 5.78 -5.77
C GLY A 130 4.20 7.26 -5.42
N ALA A 131 3.26 7.79 -4.65
CA ALA A 131 3.30 9.16 -4.13
C ALA A 131 4.51 9.41 -3.20
N LEU A 132 4.84 8.44 -2.34
CA LEU A 132 6.01 8.51 -1.46
C LEU A 132 7.34 8.45 -2.24
N ARG A 133 7.45 7.59 -3.26
CA ARG A 133 8.67 7.43 -4.08
C ARG A 133 8.91 8.62 -5.00
N SER A 134 7.85 9.17 -5.61
CA SER A 134 7.96 10.18 -6.67
C SER A 134 8.31 11.58 -6.16
N GLN A 135 8.19 11.86 -4.86
CA GLN A 135 8.40 13.21 -4.33
C GLN A 135 9.24 13.22 -3.04
N ARG A 136 10.57 13.14 -3.18
CA ARG A 136 11.53 13.28 -2.07
C ARG A 136 11.44 14.61 -1.30
N ARG A 137 10.77 15.64 -1.84
CA ARG A 137 10.53 16.94 -1.15
C ARG A 137 9.05 17.33 -0.99
N ASP A 138 8.13 16.75 -1.76
CA ASP A 138 6.71 17.13 -1.78
C ASP A 138 5.75 15.95 -1.50
N GLY A 139 6.24 14.79 -1.05
CA GLY A 139 5.41 13.59 -0.81
C GLY A 139 4.14 13.84 0.01
N GLY A 140 4.17 14.78 0.96
CA GLY A 140 2.99 15.22 1.70
C GLY A 140 1.88 15.81 0.81
N LYS A 141 2.20 16.60 -0.22
CA LYS A 141 1.21 17.17 -1.16
C LYS A 141 0.56 16.08 -2.02
N ALA A 142 1.36 15.12 -2.50
CA ALA A 142 0.85 13.99 -3.27
C ALA A 142 -0.10 13.11 -2.42
N LEU A 143 0.30 12.81 -1.18
CA LEU A 143 -0.56 12.08 -0.24
C LEU A 143 -1.82 12.87 0.13
N LEU A 144 -1.74 14.20 0.30
CA LEU A 144 -2.90 15.05 0.52
C LEU A 144 -3.90 14.97 -0.64
N ALA A 145 -3.40 14.99 -1.88
CA ALA A 145 -4.25 14.84 -3.07
C ALA A 145 -4.94 13.46 -3.14
N LEU A 146 -4.25 12.40 -2.71
CA LEU A 146 -4.84 11.06 -2.59
C LEU A 146 -5.90 10.99 -1.48
N ALA A 147 -5.61 11.55 -0.30
CA ALA A 147 -6.54 11.61 0.82
C ALA A 147 -7.83 12.35 0.44
N LYS A 148 -7.73 13.45 -0.31
CA LYS A 148 -8.89 14.19 -0.84
C LYS A 148 -9.76 13.37 -1.79
N LYS A 149 -9.18 12.38 -2.46
CA LYS A 149 -9.89 11.42 -3.33
C LYS A 149 -10.42 10.20 -2.56
N GLY A 150 -10.26 10.16 -1.24
CA GLY A 150 -10.67 9.03 -0.40
C GLY A 150 -9.73 7.82 -0.50
N VAL A 151 -8.54 7.97 -1.08
CA VAL A 151 -7.52 6.92 -1.10
C VAL A 151 -6.76 7.00 0.23
N ALA A 152 -6.81 5.93 1.01
CA ALA A 152 -6.13 5.80 2.29
C ALA A 152 -5.81 4.32 2.54
N PRO A 153 -4.76 4.02 3.32
CA PRO A 153 -4.50 2.65 3.77
C PRO A 153 -5.63 2.18 4.67
N ASP A 154 -5.78 0.86 4.77
CA ASP A 154 -6.72 0.25 5.71
C ASP A 154 -6.22 0.50 7.16
N ASP A 155 -7.13 0.53 8.14
CA ASP A 155 -6.82 0.99 9.51
C ASP A 155 -5.78 0.10 10.23
N ASP A 156 -5.65 -1.17 9.81
CA ASP A 156 -4.69 -2.16 10.32
C ASP A 156 -3.38 -2.25 9.51
N ASP A 157 -3.23 -1.44 8.46
CA ASP A 157 -2.00 -1.42 7.65
C ASP A 157 -0.85 -0.74 8.43
N ASP A 158 0.34 -1.36 8.40
CA ASP A 158 1.55 -0.83 9.03
C ASP A 158 1.91 0.58 8.54
N MET A 159 1.58 0.92 7.30
CA MET A 159 1.84 2.25 6.74
C MET A 159 0.85 3.33 7.20
N ALA A 160 -0.28 2.96 7.83
CA ALA A 160 -1.34 3.89 8.20
C ALA A 160 -0.82 5.04 9.07
N THR A 161 0.03 4.74 10.06
CA THR A 161 0.61 5.77 10.93
C THR A 161 1.44 6.79 10.16
N GLN A 162 2.35 6.31 9.30
CA GLN A 162 3.20 7.19 8.50
C GLN A 162 2.38 7.97 7.47
N TYR A 163 1.38 7.34 6.86
CA TYR A 163 0.48 7.98 5.92
C TYR A 163 -0.26 9.14 6.57
N TRP A 164 -0.95 8.89 7.70
CA TRP A 164 -1.81 9.88 8.34
C TRP A 164 -1.03 11.05 8.93
N VAL A 165 0.18 10.84 9.46
CA VAL A 165 1.01 11.95 9.93
C VAL A 165 1.45 12.87 8.79
N MET A 166 1.83 12.31 7.63
CA MET A 166 2.23 13.10 6.46
C MET A 166 1.05 13.86 5.85
N VAL A 167 -0.13 13.23 5.76
CA VAL A 167 -1.37 13.89 5.32
C VAL A 167 -1.75 15.01 6.26
N THR A 168 -1.66 14.81 7.58
CA THR A 168 -1.96 15.85 8.58
C THR A 168 -1.06 17.07 8.39
N GLN A 169 0.26 16.87 8.33
CA GLN A 169 1.22 17.97 8.15
C GLN A 169 1.01 18.71 6.82
N ALA A 170 0.71 17.98 5.75
CA ALA A 170 0.40 18.58 4.45
C ALA A 170 -0.91 19.38 4.47
N ALA A 171 -1.95 18.86 5.13
CA ALA A 171 -3.23 19.55 5.29
C ALA A 171 -3.08 20.83 6.11
N ILE A 172 -2.30 20.80 7.20
CA ILE A 172 -1.92 21.99 7.99
C ILE A 172 -1.22 23.03 7.10
N GLY A 173 -0.21 22.62 6.33
CA GLY A 173 0.49 23.51 5.41
C GLY A 173 -0.42 24.10 4.32
N ALA A 174 -1.44 23.35 3.88
CA ALA A 174 -2.47 23.79 2.94
C ALA A 174 -3.62 24.56 3.59
N LYS A 175 -3.59 24.79 4.92
CA LYS A 175 -4.67 25.38 5.72
C LYS A 175 -6.03 24.65 5.59
N ASP A 176 -6.00 23.37 5.25
CA ASP A 176 -7.19 22.51 5.17
C ASP A 176 -7.47 21.91 6.55
N THR A 177 -8.01 22.74 7.44
CA THR A 177 -8.20 22.38 8.86
C THR A 177 -9.17 21.23 9.05
N ALA A 178 -10.21 21.13 8.20
CA ALA A 178 -11.17 20.03 8.24
C ALA A 178 -10.52 18.67 7.95
N LEU A 179 -9.67 18.58 6.92
CA LEU A 179 -8.95 17.35 6.62
C LEU A 179 -7.83 17.10 7.64
N ALA A 180 -7.14 18.15 8.11
CA ALA A 180 -6.11 18.03 9.13
C ALA A 180 -6.66 17.43 10.44
N THR A 181 -7.83 17.88 10.91
CA THR A 181 -8.48 17.33 12.12
C THR A 181 -8.82 15.85 11.95
N LYS A 182 -9.40 15.46 10.81
CA LYS A 182 -9.71 14.04 10.54
C LYS A 182 -8.45 13.19 10.46
N ALA A 183 -7.40 13.70 9.80
CA ALA A 183 -6.16 12.98 9.61
C ALA A 183 -5.38 12.80 10.92
N VAL A 184 -5.37 13.80 11.82
CA VAL A 184 -4.67 13.68 13.11
C VAL A 184 -5.37 12.66 14.03
N ASP A 185 -6.71 12.59 14.01
CA ASP A 185 -7.44 11.57 14.77
C ASP A 185 -7.12 10.15 14.26
N LYS A 186 -7.05 9.98 12.94
CA LYS A 186 -6.63 8.71 12.31
C LYS A 186 -5.17 8.36 12.61
N PHE A 187 -4.27 9.33 12.63
CA PHE A 187 -2.88 9.14 13.04
C PHE A 187 -2.79 8.59 14.47
N VAL A 188 -3.43 9.26 15.44
CA VAL A 188 -3.42 8.84 16.84
C VAL A 188 -4.04 7.44 16.99
N ALA A 189 -5.18 7.19 16.35
CA ALA A 189 -5.83 5.89 16.38
C ALA A 189 -4.93 4.76 15.83
N SER A 190 -4.21 5.01 14.72
CA SER A 190 -3.31 4.02 14.10
C SER A 190 -2.08 3.67 14.95
N ALA A 191 -1.76 4.48 15.96
CA ALA A 191 -0.63 4.27 16.86
C ALA A 191 -1.01 3.47 18.12
N LYS A 192 -2.31 3.26 18.35
CA LYS A 192 -2.82 2.56 19.53
C LYS A 192 -2.28 1.13 19.60
N GLY A 193 -1.75 0.73 20.75
CA GLY A 193 -1.14 -0.59 20.97
C GLY A 193 0.26 -0.75 20.37
N LYS A 194 0.83 0.29 19.74
CA LYS A 194 2.22 0.26 19.23
C LYS A 194 3.19 0.82 20.28
N PRO A 195 4.49 0.43 20.25
CA PRO A 195 5.47 0.90 21.25
C PRO A 195 5.64 2.42 21.36
N PHE A 196 5.19 3.17 20.35
CA PHE A 196 5.31 4.63 20.28
C PHE A 196 3.97 5.36 20.51
N GLU A 197 2.92 4.67 20.99
CA GLU A 197 1.58 5.24 21.22
C GLU A 197 1.61 6.57 21.97
N LYS A 198 2.23 6.62 23.16
CA LYS A 198 2.33 7.84 23.97
C LYS A 198 2.96 9.01 23.22
N ARG A 199 4.02 8.76 22.46
CA ARG A 199 4.68 9.78 21.64
C ARG A 199 3.78 10.27 20.50
N ALA A 200 2.97 9.38 19.93
CA ALA A 200 1.99 9.75 18.91
C ALA A 200 0.83 10.57 19.49
N GLU A 201 0.38 10.29 20.71
CA GLU A 201 -0.63 11.09 21.41
C GLU A 201 -0.13 12.50 21.72
N GLU A 202 1.08 12.62 22.29
CA GLU A 202 1.72 13.92 22.58
C GLU A 202 1.89 14.73 21.28
N PHE A 203 2.43 14.11 20.24
CA PHE A 203 2.60 14.77 18.94
C PHE A 203 1.26 15.12 18.27
N GLY A 204 0.25 14.25 18.41
CA GLY A 204 -1.10 14.51 17.92
C GLY A 204 -1.76 15.71 18.62
N ALA A 205 -1.52 15.89 19.93
CA ALA A 205 -2.00 17.06 20.67
C ALA A 205 -1.35 18.35 20.17
N ASP A 206 -0.05 18.34 19.88
CA ASP A 206 0.66 19.49 19.30
C ASP A 206 0.11 19.86 17.91
N LEU A 207 -0.16 18.85 17.06
CA LEU A 207 -0.77 19.06 15.75
C LEU A 207 -2.18 19.63 15.87
N LYS A 208 -3.00 19.14 16.81
CA LYS A 208 -4.35 19.69 17.09
C LYS A 208 -4.29 21.16 17.52
N LYS A 209 -3.30 21.54 18.33
CA LYS A 209 -3.08 22.95 18.70
C LYS A 209 -2.76 23.82 17.49
N GLN A 210 -1.87 23.37 16.60
CA GLN A 210 -1.55 24.10 15.36
C GLN A 210 -2.79 24.27 14.46
N ILE A 211 -3.62 23.23 14.34
CA ILE A 211 -4.87 23.30 13.57
C ILE A 211 -5.84 24.33 14.18
N ALA A 212 -5.96 24.38 15.51
CA ALA A 212 -6.79 25.36 16.20
C ALA A 212 -6.28 26.80 16.00
N GLU A 213 -4.96 27.03 16.06
CA GLU A 213 -4.35 28.35 15.81
C GLU A 213 -4.60 28.83 14.37
N ILE A 214 -4.49 27.94 13.38
CA ILE A 214 -4.81 28.27 11.97
C ILE A 214 -6.31 28.61 11.83
N SER A 215 -7.17 27.86 12.50
CA SER A 215 -8.62 28.07 12.45
C SER A 215 -9.00 29.42 13.09
N ALA A 216 -8.36 29.80 14.19
CA ALA A 216 -8.58 31.08 14.87
C ALA A 216 -7.92 32.26 14.13
N GLY A 217 -6.81 32.03 13.42
CA GLY A 217 -6.11 33.05 12.63
C GLY A 217 -6.76 33.40 11.30
N GLY A 218 -7.69 32.57 10.80
CA GLY A 218 -8.45 32.83 9.56
C GLY A 218 -9.51 33.94 9.68
N ASP A 219 -9.90 34.31 10.90
CA ASP A 219 -10.95 35.30 11.17
C ASP A 219 -10.43 36.73 11.40
N LYS A 220 -9.11 36.95 11.41
CA LYS A 220 -8.55 38.31 11.37
C LYS A 220 -8.40 38.78 9.92
N LYS A 221 -9.53 39.01 9.23
CA LYS A 221 -9.54 39.88 8.06
C LYS A 221 -9.52 41.33 8.55
N ASP A 222 -8.55 42.08 8.04
CA ASP A 222 -8.30 43.48 8.31
C ASP A 222 -9.58 44.32 8.34
N GLY A 223 -9.99 44.72 9.55
CA GLY A 223 -10.85 45.88 9.78
C GLY A 223 -10.05 47.14 9.53
N GLY A 224 -9.61 47.34 8.29
CA GLY A 224 -9.17 48.64 7.80
C GLY A 224 -10.40 49.50 7.58
N ASP A 225 -10.86 50.20 8.62
CA ASP A 225 -11.75 51.34 8.42
C ASP A 225 -11.28 52.55 9.24
N LYS A 226 -10.88 53.55 8.46
CA LYS A 226 -10.85 55.01 8.66
C LYS A 226 -11.06 55.54 10.07
N LYS A 227 -10.17 56.45 10.48
CA LYS A 227 -10.40 57.77 11.11
C LYS A 227 -9.03 58.48 11.16
N ASP A 228 -8.83 59.76 10.93
CA ASP A 228 -9.64 60.90 10.52
C ASP A 228 -8.61 61.94 10.05
N GLY A 229 -8.81 62.52 8.88
CA GLY A 229 -8.00 63.62 8.37
C GLY A 229 -8.91 64.69 7.81
N GLY A 230 -9.32 65.65 8.65
CA GLY A 230 -10.08 66.80 8.20
C GLY A 230 -10.71 67.62 9.32
N LYS A 231 -9.95 68.54 9.91
CA LYS A 231 -10.07 69.99 9.67
C LYS A 231 -9.00 70.75 10.45
#